data_AF-A0A9D5P358-F1
#
_entry.id   AF-A0A9D5P358-F1
#
_cell.length_a   1.000
_cell.length_b   1.000
_cell.length_c   1.000
_cell.angle_alpha   90.00
_cell.angle_beta   90.00
_cell.angle_gamma   90.00
#
_symmetry.space_group_name_H-M   'P 1'
#
loop_
_entity.id
_entity.type
_entity.pdbx_description
1 polymer ?
#
loop_
_entity_poly.entity_id
_entity_poly.type
_entity_poly.pdbx_seq_one_letter_code
_entity_poly.pdbx_strand_id
1 'polypeptide(L)'
;MQVVIMPLRETTMKHKDLVAVLSEKTGMKAQQIESMIDDTVATMAKVLEGNDTIMISGFGSFDLRKKDGRISYNPTTKQRIMTAPKLVCGFKPSDILKDSIQKDYNE
;
A
#
# COMPACT_ATOMS: atom_id res chain seq x y z
N MET A 1 26.64 10.36 -21.91
CA MET A 1 25.93 9.20 -21.33
C MET A 1 24.46 9.57 -21.32
N GLN A 2 23.64 8.95 -22.16
CA GLN A 2 22.22 9.28 -22.28
C GLN A 2 21.49 8.52 -21.17
N VAL A 3 20.88 9.25 -20.22
CA VAL A 3 20.04 8.65 -19.18
C VAL A 3 18.77 8.15 -19.87
N VAL A 4 18.67 6.84 -20.07
CA VAL A 4 17.46 6.21 -20.61
C VAL A 4 16.48 6.09 -19.46
N ILE A 5 15.52 7.01 -19.39
CA ILE A 5 14.43 6.92 -18.41
C ILE A 5 13.42 5.90 -18.94
N MET A 6 13.35 4.72 -18.30
CA MET A 6 12.32 3.74 -18.64
C MET A 6 10.93 4.23 -18.16
N PRO A 7 9.88 4.15 -19.00
CA PRO A 7 8.53 4.48 -18.57
C PRO A 7 8.04 3.46 -17.54
N LEU A 8 7.31 3.92 -16.52
CA LEU A 8 6.68 3.06 -15.52
C LEU A 8 5.72 2.09 -16.23
N ARG A 9 5.89 0.78 -16.01
CA ARG A 9 4.98 -0.25 -16.55
C ARG A 9 3.66 -0.23 -15.78
N GLU A 10 2.55 -0.04 -16.48
CA GLU A 10 1.19 -0.13 -15.91
C GLU A 10 0.68 -1.59 -15.86
N THR A 11 1.34 -2.43 -15.07
CA THR A 11 0.85 -3.78 -14.77
C THR A 11 0.15 -3.80 -13.42
N THR A 12 -1.16 -4.04 -13.41
CA THR A 12 -1.93 -4.25 -12.18
C THR A 12 -1.92 -5.72 -11.82
N MET A 13 -1.26 -6.08 -10.72
CA MET A 13 -1.34 -7.42 -10.16
C MET A 13 -2.65 -7.60 -9.40
N LYS A 14 -3.47 -8.59 -9.78
CA LYS A 14 -4.71 -8.92 -9.06
C LYS A 14 -4.42 -9.94 -7.95
N HIS A 15 -5.38 -10.09 -7.03
CA HIS A 15 -5.28 -11.04 -5.92
C HIS A 15 -4.93 -12.47 -6.38
N LYS A 16 -5.59 -12.96 -7.45
CA LYS A 16 -5.33 -14.29 -8.01
C LYS A 16 -3.90 -14.45 -8.54
N ASP A 17 -3.36 -13.39 -9.14
CA ASP A 17 -2.00 -13.40 -9.68
C ASP A 17 -0.98 -13.46 -8.54
N LEU A 18 -1.25 -12.75 -7.42
CA LEU A 18 -0.42 -12.80 -6.22
C LEU A 18 -0.38 -14.21 -5.61
N VAL A 19 -1.54 -14.86 -5.48
CA VAL A 19 -1.64 -16.25 -4.98
C VAL A 19 -0.88 -17.21 -5.89
N ALA A 20 -1.00 -17.06 -7.21
CA ALA A 20 -0.28 -17.91 -8.18
C ALA A 20 1.24 -17.77 -8.03
N VAL A 21 1.76 -16.53 -8.02
CA VAL A 21 3.20 -16.27 -7.86
C VAL A 21 3.73 -16.79 -6.52
N LEU A 22 2.97 -16.64 -5.44
CA LEU A 22 3.35 -17.17 -4.13
C LEU A 22 3.31 -18.71 -4.10
N SER A 23 2.36 -19.33 -4.81
CA SER A 23 2.27 -20.79 -4.92
C SER A 23 3.47 -21.36 -5.66
N GLU A 24 3.87 -20.73 -6.76
CA GLU A 24 5.08 -21.10 -7.49
C GLU A 24 6.35 -20.93 -6.65
N LYS A 25 6.46 -19.84 -5.89
CA LYS A 25 7.64 -19.55 -5.06
C LYS A 25 7.78 -20.45 -3.83
N THR A 26 6.67 -20.80 -3.19
CA THR A 26 6.65 -21.52 -1.91
C THR A 26 6.38 -23.02 -2.06
N GLY A 27 5.85 -23.46 -3.22
CA GLY A 27 5.38 -24.81 -3.44
C GLY A 27 4.11 -25.18 -2.66
N MET A 28 3.50 -24.23 -1.95
CA MET A 28 2.26 -24.45 -1.21
C MET A 28 1.04 -24.42 -2.12
N LYS A 29 -0.02 -25.10 -1.68
CA LYS A 29 -1.30 -25.10 -2.41
C LYS A 29 -1.90 -23.70 -2.42
N ALA A 30 -2.43 -23.29 -3.57
CA ALA A 30 -3.08 -21.98 -3.75
C ALA A 30 -4.13 -21.67 -2.66
N GLN A 31 -4.94 -22.67 -2.27
CA GLN A 31 -5.95 -22.51 -1.22
C GLN A 31 -5.36 -22.17 0.15
N GLN A 32 -4.20 -22.73 0.50
CA GLN A 32 -3.54 -22.43 1.78
C GLN A 32 -2.96 -21.02 1.77
N ILE A 33 -2.39 -20.60 0.65
CA ILE A 33 -1.85 -19.26 0.47
C ILE A 33 -2.96 -18.22 0.51
N GLU A 34 -4.08 -18.49 -0.17
CA GLU A 34 -5.25 -17.61 -0.16
C GLU A 34 -5.73 -17.36 1.28
N SER A 35 -5.93 -18.44 2.06
CA SER A 35 -6.27 -18.32 3.48
C SER A 35 -5.23 -17.55 4.29
N MET A 36 -3.93 -17.78 4.04
CA MET A 36 -2.86 -17.05 4.75
C MET A 36 -2.86 -15.55 4.44
N ILE A 37 -3.11 -15.18 3.19
CA ILE A 37 -3.20 -13.77 2.79
C ILE A 37 -4.42 -13.13 3.46
N ASP A 38 -5.57 -13.79 3.43
CA ASP A 38 -6.79 -13.31 4.07
C ASP A 38 -6.60 -13.11 5.58
N ASP A 39 -6.01 -14.10 6.26
CA ASP A 39 -5.72 -14.04 7.69
C ASP A 39 -4.70 -12.92 8.02
N THR A 40 -3.71 -12.71 7.16
CA THR A 40 -2.73 -11.64 7.32
C THR A 40 -3.41 -10.27 7.21
N VAL A 41 -4.22 -10.07 6.17
CA VAL A 41 -4.96 -8.82 5.96
C VAL A 41 -5.95 -8.56 7.09
N ALA A 42 -6.66 -9.58 7.56
CA ALA A 42 -7.58 -9.49 8.69
C ALA A 42 -6.84 -9.11 9.99
N THR A 43 -5.68 -9.71 10.23
CA THR A 43 -4.83 -9.38 11.38
C THR A 43 -4.34 -7.94 11.32
N MET A 44 -3.88 -7.49 10.15
CA MET A 44 -3.47 -6.10 9.95
C MET A 44 -4.63 -5.12 10.18
N ALA A 45 -5.82 -5.42 9.67
CA ALA A 45 -7.00 -4.59 9.87
C ALA A 45 -7.32 -4.45 11.37
N LYS A 46 -7.28 -5.55 12.13
CA LYS A 46 -7.57 -5.54 13.57
C LYS A 46 -6.54 -4.74 14.38
N VAL A 47 -5.26 -4.84 14.04
CA VAL A 47 -4.20 -4.05 14.71
C VAL A 47 -4.39 -2.55 14.42
N LEU A 48 -4.74 -2.21 13.17
CA LEU A 48 -5.06 -0.83 12.82
C LEU A 48 -6.33 -0.36 13.57
N GLU A 49 -7.40 -1.14 13.67
CA GLU A 49 -8.57 -0.74 14.47
C GLU A 49 -8.22 -0.39 15.93
N GLY A 50 -7.20 -1.05 16.51
CA GLY A 50 -6.64 -0.75 17.82
C GLY A 50 -5.84 0.55 17.91
N ASN A 51 -5.69 1.28 16.81
CA ASN A 51 -4.84 2.47 16.66
C ASN A 51 -3.34 2.19 16.87
N ASP A 52 -2.93 0.93 16.64
CA ASP A 52 -1.55 0.49 16.69
C ASP A 52 -0.85 0.65 15.33
N THR A 53 0.48 0.51 15.35
CA THR A 53 1.35 0.60 14.15
C THR A 53 1.86 -0.79 13.78
N ILE A 54 1.83 -1.11 12.49
CA ILE A 54 2.36 -2.38 11.96
C ILE A 54 3.68 -2.08 11.26
N MET A 55 4.73 -2.82 11.61
CA MET A 55 6.04 -2.73 10.94
C MET A 55 6.34 -4.03 10.23
N ILE A 56 6.57 -3.95 8.92
CA ILE A 56 6.97 -5.08 8.08
C ILE A 56 8.41 -4.83 7.63
N SER A 57 9.33 -5.65 8.12
CA SER A 57 10.75 -5.55 7.79
C SER A 57 10.97 -5.60 6.28
N GLY A 58 11.83 -4.73 5.76
CA GLY A 58 12.13 -4.62 4.33
C GLY A 58 11.02 -4.04 3.45
N PHE A 59 9.80 -3.84 3.97
CA PHE A 59 8.70 -3.25 3.23
C PHE A 59 8.38 -1.83 3.73
N GLY A 60 8.06 -1.68 5.02
CA GLY A 60 7.72 -0.39 5.60
C GLY A 60 6.84 -0.50 6.85
N SER A 61 6.25 0.62 7.24
CA SER A 61 5.33 0.70 8.38
C SER A 61 3.97 1.25 7.98
N PHE A 62 2.91 0.70 8.56
CA PHE A 62 1.54 1.19 8.45
C PHE A 62 1.14 1.87 9.75
N ASP A 63 0.71 3.13 9.66
CA ASP A 63 0.33 3.96 10.80
C ASP A 63 -1.05 4.58 10.60
N LEU A 64 -1.85 4.68 11.67
CA LEU A 64 -3.10 5.42 11.63
C LEU A 64 -2.88 6.91 11.89
N ARG A 65 -3.35 7.73 10.96
CA ARG A 65 -3.27 9.18 11.07
C ARG A 65 -4.65 9.79 11.15
N LYS A 66 -4.80 10.74 12.07
CA LYS A 66 -5.95 11.65 12.08
C LYS A 66 -5.76 12.65 10.96
N LYS A 67 -6.71 12.69 10.03
CA LYS A 67 -6.79 13.71 9.01
C LYS A 67 -7.86 14.70 9.45
N ASP A 68 -7.41 15.90 9.81
CA ASP A 68 -8.31 16.94 10.30
C ASP A 68 -9.33 17.34 9.24
N GLY A 69 -10.51 17.71 9.74
CA GLY A 69 -11.56 18.25 8.91
C GLY A 69 -11.11 19.56 8.30
N ARG A 70 -11.43 19.76 7.02
CA ARG A 70 -11.13 21.02 6.33
C ARG A 70 -12.32 21.48 5.52
N ILE A 71 -12.36 22.79 5.34
CA ILE A 71 -13.32 23.44 4.46
C ILE A 71 -12.63 23.60 3.11
N SER A 72 -13.18 22.96 2.09
CA SER A 72 -12.78 23.14 0.71
C SER A 72 -13.88 23.87 -0.05
N TYR A 73 -13.53 24.58 -1.11
CA TYR A 73 -14.49 25.23 -2.00
C TYR A 73 -14.50 24.49 -3.33
N ASN A 74 -15.69 24.25 -3.88
CA ASN A 74 -15.79 23.74 -5.23
C ASN A 74 -15.24 24.81 -6.20
N PRO A 75 -14.22 24.51 -7.02
CA PRO A 75 -13.62 25.48 -7.93
C PRO A 75 -14.63 26.10 -8.92
N THR A 76 -15.65 25.33 -9.31
CA THR A 76 -16.63 25.71 -10.31
C THR A 76 -17.85 26.41 -9.69
N THR A 77 -18.40 25.85 -8.60
CA THR A 77 -19.65 26.37 -8.01
C THR A 77 -19.45 27.33 -6.83
N LYS A 78 -18.20 27.48 -6.36
CA LYS A 78 -17.83 28.23 -5.14
C LYS A 78 -18.57 27.78 -3.87
N GLN A 79 -19.26 26.65 -3.91
CA GLN A 79 -19.95 26.11 -2.75
C GLN A 79 -18.97 25.58 -1.72
N ARG A 80 -19.32 25.75 -0.44
CA ARG A 80 -18.55 25.28 0.70
C ARG A 80 -18.75 23.78 0.86
N ILE A 81 -17.67 23.02 0.76
CA ILE A 81 -17.62 21.58 1.00
C ILE A 81 -16.91 21.36 2.35
N MET A 82 -17.65 20.87 3.34
CA MET A 82 -17.06 20.46 4.62
C MET A 82 -16.64 19.00 4.53
N THR A 83 -15.34 18.73 4.75
CA THR A 83 -14.83 17.37 4.94
C THR A 83 -14.67 17.13 6.43
N ALA A 84 -15.39 16.15 6.99
CA ALA A 84 -15.27 15.78 8.40
C ALA A 84 -13.88 15.18 8.69
N PRO A 85 -13.38 15.31 9.93
CA PRO A 85 -12.16 14.63 10.34
C PRO A 85 -12.34 13.12 10.23
N LYS A 86 -11.32 12.43 9.74
CA LYS A 86 -11.35 10.97 9.58
C LYS A 86 -10.00 10.35 9.87
N LEU A 87 -10.03 9.09 10.28
CA LEU A 87 -8.84 8.26 10.39
C LEU A 87 -8.46 7.75 9.00
N VAL A 88 -7.17 7.80 8.68
CA VAL A 88 -6.60 7.27 7.44
C VAL A 88 -5.43 6.37 7.76
N CYS A 89 -5.31 5.26 7.04
CA CYS A 89 -4.10 4.44 7.07
C CYS A 89 -3.02 5.11 6.23
N GLY A 90 -1.88 5.39 6.84
CA GLY A 90 -0.66 5.85 6.21
C GLY A 90 0.30 4.69 5.99
N PHE A 91 0.96 4.66 4.85
CA PHE A 91 2.08 3.77 4.58
C PHE A 91 3.37 4.58 4.49
N LYS A 92 4.39 4.16 5.23
CA LYS A 92 5.75 4.70 5.15
C LYS A 92 6.65 3.60 4.59
N PRO A 93 7.16 3.73 3.34
CA PRO A 93 8.06 2.74 2.78
C PRO A 93 9.39 2.73 3.52
N SER A 94 9.96 1.54 3.70
CA SER A 94 11.31 1.37 4.24
C SER A 94 12.36 1.89 3.27
N ASP A 95 13.55 2.23 3.77
CA ASP A 95 14.64 2.71 2.92
C ASP A 95 15.11 1.62 1.95
N ILE A 96 15.10 0.35 2.38
CA ILE A 96 15.38 -0.82 1.51
C ILE A 96 14.43 -0.85 0.30
N LEU A 97 13.12 -0.63 0.53
CA LEU A 97 12.13 -0.61 -0.55
C LEU A 97 12.35 0.58 -1.49
N LYS A 98 12.63 1.77 -0.95
CA LYS A 98 12.91 2.96 -1.76
C LYS A 98 14.14 2.76 -2.65
N ASP A 99 15.21 2.21 -2.09
CA ASP A 99 16.47 1.96 -2.80
C ASP A 99 16.26 0.95 -3.93
N SER A 100 15.52 -0.14 -3.67
CA SER A 100 15.17 -1.13 -4.70
C SER A 100 14.39 -0.50 -5.85
N ILE A 101 13.36 0.31 -5.55
CA ILE A 101 12.54 0.98 -6.59
C ILE A 101 13.38 1.97 -7.39
N GLN A 102 14.26 2.73 -6.73
CA GLN A 102 15.08 3.73 -7.40
C GLN A 102 16.17 3.10 -8.27
N LYS A 103 16.71 1.95 -7.86
CA LYS A 103 17.67 1.17 -8.66
C LYS A 103 17.03 0.70 -9.96
N ASP A 104 15.86 0.07 -9.88
CA ASP A 104 15.14 -0.46 -11.06
C ASP A 104 14.71 0.63 -12.05
N TYR A 105 14.55 1.89 -11.60
CA TYR A 105 14.22 3.02 -12.48
C TYR A 105 15.44 3.63 -13.18
N ASN A 106 16.63 3.51 -12.57
CA ASN A 106 17.86 4.09 -13.08
C ASN A 106 18.70 3.11 -13.94
N GLU A 107 18.37 1.82 -13.93
CA GLU A 107 18.89 0.78 -14.84
C GLU A 107 18.09 0.69 -16.15
#